data_AF-A0ABC8KMV7-F1
#
_entry.id   AF-A0ABC8KMV7-F1
#
_cell.length_a   1.000
_cell.length_b   1.000
_cell.length_c   1.000
_cell.angle_alpha   90.00
_cell.angle_beta   90.00
_cell.angle_gamma   90.00
#
_symmetry.space_group_name_H-M   'P 1'
#
loop_
_entity.id
_entity.type
_entity.pdbx_description
1 polymer ?
#
loop_
_entity_poly.entity_id
_entity_poly.type
_entity_poly.pdbx_seq_one_letter_code
_entity_poly.pdbx_strand_id
1 'polypeptide(L)'
;MANSSKELYYVFLKRDSEYERLKEIRTKKGEEELDRYLERRHEEILGSNLEPGSYKRTVSLVVVHGFGVEMTKHQAEVLRSADGVYTVEKNEEI
;
A
#
# COMPACT_ATOMS: atom_id res chain seq x y z
N MET A 1 -18.98 -10.59 -15.70
CA MET A 1 -19.55 -9.95 -14.50
C MET A 1 -18.39 -9.47 -13.65
N ALA A 2 -18.22 -8.16 -13.50
CA ALA A 2 -17.18 -7.60 -12.65
C ALA A 2 -17.52 -7.93 -11.19
N ASN A 3 -16.66 -8.68 -10.51
CA ASN A 3 -16.86 -8.99 -9.10
C ASN A 3 -16.80 -7.69 -8.31
N SER A 4 -17.96 -7.21 -7.82
CA SER A 4 -18.09 -5.97 -7.05
C SER A 4 -17.86 -6.19 -5.56
N SER A 5 -17.61 -7.42 -5.11
CA SER A 5 -17.26 -7.69 -3.72
C SER A 5 -15.90 -7.08 -3.41
N LYS A 6 -15.80 -6.35 -2.29
CA LYS A 6 -14.52 -5.91 -1.76
C LYS A 6 -13.85 -7.10 -1.07
N GLU A 7 -12.59 -7.33 -1.43
CA GLU A 7 -11.74 -8.36 -0.85
C GLU A 7 -10.49 -7.69 -0.29
N LEU A 8 -9.79 -8.35 0.64
CA LEU A 8 -8.53 -7.82 1.17
C LEU A 8 -7.41 -8.07 0.15
N TYR A 9 -6.71 -7.01 -0.22
CA TYR A 9 -5.51 -7.05 -1.04
C TYR A 9 -4.31 -6.47 -0.28
N TYR A 10 -3.14 -7.05 -0.52
CA TYR A 10 -1.86 -6.49 -0.09
C TYR A 10 -1.19 -5.79 -1.26
N VAL A 11 -0.85 -4.52 -1.06
CA VAL A 11 -0.14 -3.68 -2.03
C VAL A 11 1.29 -3.49 -1.54
N PHE A 12 2.26 -3.91 -2.34
CA PHE A 12 3.68 -3.72 -2.06
C PHE A 12 4.21 -2.64 -2.96
N LEU A 13 4.94 -1.68 -2.40
CA LEU A 13 5.49 -0.56 -3.15
C LEU A 13 6.93 -0.85 -3.58
N LYS A 14 7.39 -0.18 -4.64
CA LYS A 14 8.79 -0.21 -5.08
C LYS A 14 9.64 0.50 -4.03
N ARG A 15 10.80 -0.09 -3.71
CA ARG A 15 11.75 0.54 -2.79
C ARG A 15 12.45 1.69 -3.48
N ASP A 16 12.20 2.89 -3.00
CA ASP A 16 12.91 4.09 -3.42
C ASP A 16 14.10 4.39 -2.49
N SER A 17 14.94 5.34 -2.91
CA SER A 17 16.13 5.75 -2.16
C SER A 17 15.81 6.38 -0.80
N GLU A 18 14.63 6.99 -0.63
CA GLU A 18 14.24 7.61 0.63
C GLU A 18 13.84 6.56 1.66
N TYR A 19 13.11 5.52 1.25
CA TYR A 19 12.80 4.37 2.07
C TYR A 19 14.07 3.68 2.58
N GLU A 20 15.04 3.38 1.71
CA GLU A 20 16.28 2.72 2.12
C GLU A 20 17.08 3.61 3.08
N ARG A 21 17.15 4.92 2.81
CA ARG A 21 17.78 5.89 3.73
C ARG A 21 17.11 5.90 5.10
N LEU A 22 15.78 5.96 5.17
CA LEU A 22 15.04 6.01 6.44
C LEU A 22 15.15 4.70 7.22
N LYS A 23 15.15 3.56 6.51
CA LYS A 23 15.31 2.22 7.10
C LYS A 23 16.68 2.00 7.75
N GLU A 24 17.73 2.65 7.26
CA GLU A 24 19.06 2.59 7.87
C GLU A 24 19.14 3.34 9.22
N ILE A 25 18.22 4.28 9.47
CA ILE A 25 18.18 5.07 10.71
C ILE A 25 17.50 4.25 11.82
N ARG A 26 18.29 3.39 12.48
CA ARG A 26 17.85 2.53 13.60
C ARG A 26 17.74 3.29 14.93
N THR A 27 17.01 4.39 14.93
CA THR A 27 16.66 5.14 16.13
C THR A 27 15.16 5.24 16.24
N LYS A 28 14.61 5.40 17.45
CA LYS A 28 13.16 5.58 17.64
C LYS A 28 12.58 6.69 16.76
N LYS A 29 13.31 7.82 16.64
CA LYS A 29 12.90 8.93 15.78
C LYS A 29 12.94 8.55 14.28
N GLY A 30 13.92 7.75 13.87
CA GLY A 30 14.01 7.23 12.50
C GLY A 30 12.86 6.29 12.15
N GLU A 31 12.47 5.42 13.08
CA GLU A 31 11.28 4.56 12.93
C GLU A 31 9.99 5.40 12.78
N GLU A 32 9.80 6.43 13.62
CA GLU A 32 8.66 7.36 13.51
C GLU A 32 8.66 8.18 12.20
N GLU A 33 9.84 8.50 11.66
CA GLU A 33 9.97 9.15 10.35
C GLU A 33 9.65 8.20 9.20
N LEU A 34 10.12 6.95 9.28
CA LEU A 34 9.82 5.90 8.31
C LEU A 34 8.31 5.58 8.28
N ASP A 35 7.67 5.45 9.43
CA ASP A 35 6.24 5.18 9.52
C ASP A 35 5.41 6.30 8.87
N ARG A 36 5.74 7.56 9.16
CA ARG A 36 5.07 8.72 8.54
C ARG A 36 5.31 8.80 7.04
N TYR A 37 6.52 8.47 6.60
CA TYR A 37 6.85 8.40 5.17
C TYR A 37 5.96 7.36 4.47
N LEU A 38 5.92 6.14 5.00
CA LEU A 38 5.11 5.06 4.43
C LEU A 38 3.61 5.40 4.45
N GLU A 39 3.11 5.96 5.54
CA GLU A 39 1.70 6.36 5.64
C GLU A 39 1.32 7.37 4.56
N ARG A 40 2.16 8.39 4.32
CA ARG A 40 1.95 9.34 3.24
C ARG A 40 1.97 8.67 1.87
N ARG A 41 2.94 7.78 1.62
CA ARG A 41 3.03 7.05 0.35
C ARG A 41 1.80 6.17 0.11
N HIS A 42 1.27 5.54 1.14
CA HIS A 42 0.04 4.75 1.05
C HIS A 42 -1.16 5.63 0.66
N GLU A 43 -1.29 6.81 1.26
CA GLU A 43 -2.35 7.77 0.93
C GLU A 43 -2.21 8.33 -0.48
N GLU A 44 -1.00 8.66 -0.91
CA GLU A 44 -0.72 9.15 -2.27
C GLU A 44 -1.10 8.11 -3.33
N ILE A 45 -0.68 6.85 -3.16
CA ILE A 45 -1.00 5.75 -4.07
C ILE A 45 -2.53 5.58 -4.16
N LEU A 46 -3.21 5.54 -3.01
CA LEU A 46 -4.65 5.32 -2.99
C LEU A 46 -5.43 6.51 -3.55
N GLY A 47 -5.11 7.73 -3.11
CA GLY A 47 -5.81 8.96 -3.53
C GLY A 47 -5.57 9.36 -4.97
N SER A 48 -4.43 8.98 -5.56
CA SER A 48 -4.13 9.29 -6.97
C SER A 48 -4.78 8.32 -7.95
N ASN A 49 -5.10 7.09 -7.50
CA ASN A 49 -5.56 6.02 -8.39
C ASN A 49 -7.01 5.62 -8.16
N LEU A 50 -7.55 5.81 -6.95
CA LEU A 50 -8.87 5.36 -6.56
C LEU A 50 -9.74 6.52 -6.09
N GLU A 51 -11.04 6.42 -6.32
CA GLU A 51 -11.99 7.39 -5.82
C GLU A 51 -12.01 7.40 -4.28
N PRO A 52 -11.93 8.56 -3.61
CA PRO A 52 -12.04 8.65 -2.15
C PRO A 52 -13.31 7.97 -1.62
N GLY A 53 -13.18 7.17 -0.56
CA GLY A 53 -14.30 6.43 0.04
C GLY A 53 -14.68 5.13 -0.69
N SER A 54 -14.12 4.87 -1.88
CA SER A 54 -14.36 3.62 -2.62
C SER A 54 -13.56 2.42 -2.09
N TYR A 55 -12.58 2.63 -1.21
CA TYR A 55 -11.70 1.62 -0.62
C TYR A 55 -11.62 1.79 0.91
N LYS A 56 -11.09 0.79 1.61
CA LYS A 56 -10.82 0.87 3.05
C LYS A 56 -9.44 0.30 3.37
N ARG A 57 -8.50 1.15 3.78
CA ARG A 57 -7.17 0.72 4.24
C ARG A 57 -7.31 0.01 5.58
N THR A 58 -6.71 -1.17 5.72
CA THR A 58 -6.88 -2.02 6.91
C THR A 58 -5.64 -2.07 7.78
N VAL A 59 -4.45 -2.13 7.17
CA VAL A 59 -3.19 -2.31 7.90
C VAL A 59 -2.02 -1.71 7.14
N SER A 60 -1.00 -1.24 7.86
CA SER A 60 0.30 -0.86 7.32
C SER A 60 1.29 -2.00 7.56
N LEU A 61 2.02 -2.43 6.53
CA LEU A 61 2.99 -3.52 6.57
C LEU A 61 4.41 -2.96 6.40
N VAL A 62 4.87 -2.22 7.41
CA VAL A 62 6.14 -1.45 7.41
C VAL A 62 7.36 -2.30 7.07
N VAL A 63 7.42 -3.55 7.59
CA VAL A 63 8.56 -4.46 7.39
C VAL A 63 8.75 -4.83 5.91
N VAL A 64 7.66 -4.99 5.17
CA VAL A 64 7.66 -5.43 3.77
C VAL A 64 7.34 -4.31 2.79
N HIS A 65 7.31 -3.06 3.27
CA HIS A 65 7.07 -1.88 2.44
C HIS A 65 5.74 -1.98 1.67
N GLY A 66 4.67 -2.29 2.40
CA GLY A 66 3.35 -2.46 1.82
C GLY A 66 2.23 -2.13 2.78
N PHE A 67 0.99 -2.36 2.33
CA PHE A 67 -0.20 -2.15 3.13
C PHE A 67 -1.35 -3.06 2.69
N GLY A 68 -2.28 -3.31 3.60
CA GLY A 68 -3.53 -4.02 3.34
C GLY A 68 -4.66 -3.04 3.07
N VAL A 69 -5.51 -3.39 2.11
CA VAL A 69 -6.65 -2.57 1.69
C VAL A 69 -7.78 -3.44 1.16
N GLU A 70 -8.98 -3.19 1.67
CA GLU A 70 -10.21 -3.78 1.15
C GLU A 70 -10.67 -3.01 -0.10
N MET A 71 -10.71 -3.70 -1.23
CA MET A 71 -11.09 -3.12 -2.52
C MET A 71 -11.65 -4.16 -3.47
N THR A 72 -12.24 -3.70 -4.57
CA THR A 72 -12.71 -4.58 -5.66
C THR A 72 -11.53 -5.09 -6.49
N LYS A 73 -11.74 -6.21 -7.19
CA LYS A 73 -10.76 -6.73 -8.17
C LYS A 73 -10.37 -5.67 -9.21
N HIS A 74 -11.31 -4.85 -9.66
CA HIS A 74 -11.03 -3.80 -10.64
C HIS A 74 -10.05 -2.74 -10.09
N GLN A 75 -10.27 -2.27 -8.86
CA GLN A 75 -9.36 -1.35 -8.19
C GLN A 75 -7.96 -1.96 -7.99
N ALA A 76 -7.89 -3.27 -7.70
CA ALA A 76 -6.61 -3.98 -7.61
C ALA A 76 -5.86 -3.98 -8.96
N GLU A 77 -6.55 -4.23 -10.09
CA GLU A 77 -5.92 -4.13 -11.42
C GLU A 77 -5.41 -2.71 -11.74
N VAL A 78 -6.15 -1.68 -11.32
CA VAL A 78 -5.71 -0.28 -11.46
C VAL A 78 -4.40 -0.07 -10.70
N LEU A 79 -4.34 -0.52 -9.43
CA LEU A 79 -3.13 -0.37 -8.62
C LEU A 79 -1.94 -1.19 -9.13
N ARG A 80 -2.14 -2.34 -9.77
CA ARG A 80 -1.05 -3.10 -10.42
C ARG A 80 -0.33 -2.31 -11.51
N SER A 81 -1.03 -1.36 -12.11
CA SER A 81 -0.49 -0.49 -13.17
C SER A 81 -0.04 0.87 -12.63
N ALA A 82 -0.22 1.14 -11.34
CA ALA A 82 0.12 2.41 -10.73
C ALA A 82 1.64 2.57 -10.56
N ASP A 83 2.14 3.78 -10.78
CA ASP A 83 3.54 4.07 -10.54
C ASP A 83 3.88 3.95 -9.05
N GLY A 84 5.09 3.47 -8.76
CA GLY A 84 5.51 3.15 -7.40
C GLY A 84 4.94 1.86 -6.80
N VAL A 85 3.99 1.17 -7.46
CA VAL A 85 3.54 -0.16 -7.02
C VAL A 85 4.45 -1.25 -7.60
N TYR A 86 4.88 -2.19 -6.75
CA TYR A 86 5.67 -3.36 -7.13
C TYR A 86 4.79 -4.56 -7.45
N THR A 87 3.89 -4.95 -6.54
CA THR A 87 2.88 -5.99 -6.80
C THR A 87 1.62 -5.78 -5.94
N VAL A 88 0.52 -6.39 -6.38
CA VAL A 88 -0.76 -6.41 -5.66
C VAL A 88 -1.28 -7.83 -5.59
N GLU A 89 -1.27 -8.40 -4.39
CA GLU A 89 -1.66 -9.77 -4.10
C GLU A 89 -3.02 -9.80 -3.39
N LYS A 90 -3.89 -10.74 -3.76
CA LYS A 90 -5.12 -10.99 -3.02
C LYS A 90 -4.78 -11.76 -1.74
N ASN A 91 -5.35 -11.38 -0.61
CA ASN A 91 -5.28 -12.20 0.60
C ASN A 91 -6.12 -13.46 0.40
N GLU A 92 -5.46 -14.61 0.26
CA GLU A 92 -6.10 -15.93 0.16
C GLU A 92 -6.12 -16.61 1.53
N GLU A 93 -6.64 -15.94 2.57
CA GLU A 93 -6.93 -16.65 3.83
C GLU A 93 -7.88 -17.83 3.51
N ILE A 94 -7.39 -19.04 3.77
CA ILE A 94 -8.01 -20.34 3.50
C ILE A 94 -9.17 -20.60 4.47
#